data_AF-A0A9D9PR25-F1
#
_entry.id   AF-A0A9D9PR25-F1
#
_cell.length_a   1.000
_cell.length_b   1.000
_cell.length_c   1.000
_cell.angle_alpha   90.00
_cell.angle_beta   90.00
_cell.angle_gamma   90.00
#
_symmetry.space_group_name_H-M   'P 1'
#
loop_
_entity.id
_entity.type
_entity.pdbx_description
1 polymer ?
#
loop_
_entity_poly.entity_id
_entity_poly.type
_entity_poly.pdbx_seq_one_letter_code
_entity_poly.pdbx_strand_id
1 'polypeptide(L)' 'MDTTKTIITMSSITYAMKAKDYLNGLGYWCEVERTRKNIGSGCGYSIIIKDDPDLIAPLLERRHIPYKGIYRL' A
#
# COMPACT_ATOMS: atom_id res chain seq x y z
N MET A 1 10.01 -19.58 -2.36
CA MET A 1 9.20 -18.73 -1.45
C MET A 1 8.51 -17.71 -2.34
N ASP A 2 7.27 -17.99 -2.73
CA ASP A 2 6.47 -17.05 -3.50
C ASP A 2 6.15 -15.84 -2.64
N THR A 3 6.82 -14.72 -2.89
CA THR A 3 6.47 -13.42 -2.30
C THR A 3 5.12 -12.98 -2.87
N THR A 4 4.04 -13.36 -2.19
CA THR A 4 2.68 -12.88 -2.48
C THR A 4 2.67 -11.36 -2.39
N LYS A 5 2.47 -10.69 -3.53
CA LYS A 5 2.39 -9.24 -3.56
C LYS A 5 1.02 -8.82 -3.05
N THR A 6 0.98 -7.82 -2.19
CA THR A 6 -0.28 -7.24 -1.74
C THR A 6 -0.40 -5.82 -2.29
N ILE A 7 -1.57 -5.50 -2.86
CA ILE A 7 -1.95 -4.17 -3.29
C ILE A 7 -2.78 -3.52 -2.19
N ILE A 8 -2.38 -2.31 -1.78
CA ILE A 8 -3.20 -1.46 -0.91
C ILE A 8 -3.62 -0.24 -1.71
N THR A 9 -4.92 -0.07 -1.95
CA THR A 9 -5.45 1.07 -2.70
C THR A 9 -5.44 2.32 -1.83
N MET A 10 -4.96 3.44 -2.38
CA MET A 10 -4.77 4.68 -1.64
C MET A 10 -5.89 5.68 -1.89
N SER A 11 -6.04 6.60 -0.94
CA SER A 11 -7.01 7.70 -0.99
C SER A 11 -6.53 8.90 -1.83
N SER A 12 -5.21 9.08 -1.98
CA SER A 12 -4.59 10.06 -2.87
C SER A 12 -3.16 9.64 -3.24
N ILE A 13 -2.60 10.23 -4.31
CA ILE A 13 -1.18 10.05 -4.66
C ILE A 13 -0.25 10.52 -3.53
N THR A 14 -0.60 11.61 -2.84
CA THR A 14 0.19 12.14 -1.71
C THR A 14 0.31 11.11 -0.60
N TYR A 15 -0.78 10.41 -0.25
CA TYR A 15 -0.73 9.36 0.75
C TYR A 15 0.01 8.12 0.26
N ALA A 16 -0.06 7.78 -1.04
CA ALA A 16 0.73 6.70 -1.61
C ALA A 16 2.24 6.96 -1.46
N MET A 17 2.70 8.17 -1.79
CA MET A 17 4.10 8.56 -1.63
C MET A 17 4.53 8.57 -0.16
N LYS A 18 3.70 9.14 0.74
CA LYS A 18 3.96 9.12 2.19
C LYS A 18 4.08 7.70 2.75
N ALA A 19 3.21 6.78 2.29
CA ALA A 19 3.25 5.39 2.69
C ALA A 19 4.55 4.72 2.23
N LYS A 20 4.95 4.94 0.98
CA LYS A 20 6.22 4.45 0.42
C LYS A 20 7.41 4.91 1.24
N ASP A 21 7.54 6.22 1.47
CA ASP A 21 8.68 6.78 2.19
C ASP A 21 8.75 6.26 3.62
N TYR A 22 7.59 6.17 4.29
CA TYR A 22 7.50 5.68 5.66
C TYR A 22 7.87 4.19 5.77
N LEU A 23 7.27 3.33 4.94
CA LEU A 23 7.50 1.89 4.99
C LEU A 23 8.93 1.54 4.59
N ASN A 24 9.46 2.16 3.53
CA ASN A 24 10.85 1.96 3.14
C ASN A 24 11.82 2.45 4.22
N GLY A 25 11.51 3.55 4.91
CA GLY A 25 12.29 4.04 6.05
C GLY A 25 12.33 3.09 7.24
N LEU A 26 11.32 2.21 7.37
CA LEU A 26 11.28 1.13 8.36
C LEU A 26 11.92 -0.18 7.86
N GLY A 27 12.38 -0.22 6.60
CA GLY A 27 12.96 -1.41 5.97
C GLY A 27 11.95 -2.34 5.29
N TYR A 28 10.66 -1.97 5.23
CA TYR A 28 9.65 -2.73 4.49
C TYR A 28 9.64 -2.30 3.03
N TRP A 29 9.72 -3.28 2.12
CA TRP A 29 9.71 -2.96 0.69
C TRP A 29 8.33 -2.47 0.27
N CYS A 30 8.29 -1.25 -0.27
CA CYS A 30 7.06 -0.61 -0.75
C CYS A 30 7.30 0.17 -2.05
N GLU A 31 6.43 -0.03 -3.04
CA GLU A 31 6.41 0.74 -4.29
C GLU A 31 5.04 1.35 -4.57
N VAL A 32 5.01 2.48 -5.28
CA VAL A 32 3.76 3.13 -5.69
C VAL A 32 3.45 2.76 -7.13
N GLU A 33 2.24 2.29 -7.38
CA GLU A 33 1.74 1.99 -8.74
C GLU A 33 0.40 2.68 -9.00
N ARG A 34 0.06 2.84 -10.28
CA ARG A 34 -1.31 3.21 -10.66
C ARG A 34 -2.24 2.03 -10.41
N THR A 35 -3.37 2.28 -9.75
CA THR A 35 -4.40 1.26 -9.51
C THR A 35 -4.91 0.73 -10.85
N ARG A 36 -4.85 -0.59 -11.04
CA ARG A 36 -5.39 -1.24 -12.24
C ARG A 36 -6.91 -1.03 -12.28
N LYS A 37 -7.48 -0.84 -13.48
CA LYS A 37 -8.93 -0.59 -13.67
C LYS A 37 -9.85 -1.66 -13.04
N ASN A 38 -9.33 -2.85 -12.73
CA ASN A 38 -10.09 -3.97 -12.19
C ASN A 38 -9.85 -4.23 -10.68
N ILE A 39 -9.03 -3.43 -9.99
CA ILE A 39 -8.66 -3.64 -8.58
C ILE A 39 -9.06 -2.41 -7.74
N GLY A 40 -10.36 -2.30 -7.46
CA GLY A 40 -10.92 -1.34 -6.51
C GLY A 40 -11.15 0.10 -7.01
N SER A 41 -12.05 0.82 -6.34
CA SER A 41 -12.34 2.24 -6.56
C SER A 41 -11.48 3.13 -5.63
N GLY A 42 -10.28 3.49 -6.09
CA GLY A 42 -9.37 4.43 -5.40
C GLY A 42 -9.18 5.75 -6.16
N CYS A 43 -8.21 6.56 -5.73
CA CYS A 43 -7.78 7.77 -6.46
C CYS A 43 -6.96 7.47 -7.74
N GLY A 44 -6.91 6.19 -8.14
CA GLY A 44 -6.05 5.71 -9.22
C GLY A 44 -4.61 5.39 -8.81
N TYR A 45 -4.28 5.40 -7.51
CA TYR A 45 -2.96 5.03 -6.99
C TYR A 45 -3.07 3.99 -5.87
N SER A 46 -2.10 3.08 -5.86
CA SER A 46 -1.95 2.01 -4.87
C SER A 46 -0.49 1.91 -4.43
N ILE A 47 -0.26 1.29 -3.29
CA ILE A 47 1.06 0.78 -2.92
C ILE A 47 1.11 -0.73 -3.08
N ILE A 48 2.28 -1.24 -3.42
CA ILE A 48 2.60 -2.66 -3.51
C ILE A 48 3.57 -2.99 -2.39
N ILE A 49 3.22 -4.00 -1.60
CA ILE A 49 4.07 -4.54 -0.54
C ILE A 49 4.35 -6.03 -0.80
N LYS A 50 5.45 -6.52 -0.23
CA LYS A 50 5.81 -7.95 -0.23
C LYS A 50 5.60 -8.62 1.13
N ASP A 51 5.52 -7.82 2.18
CA ASP A 51 5.28 -8.25 3.55
C ASP A 51 3.78 -8.49 3.82
N ASP A 52 3.48 -9.04 4.99
CA ASP A 52 2.12 -9.35 5.41
C ASP A 52 1.29 -8.06 5.58
N PRO A 53 0.14 -7.91 4.89
CA PRO A 53 -0.74 -6.76 5.11
C PRO A 53 -1.22 -6.61 6.55
N ASP A 54 -1.33 -7.70 7.32
CA ASP A 54 -1.74 -7.64 8.72
C ASP A 54 -0.64 -7.02 9.60
N LEU A 55 0.62 -7.02 9.14
CA LEU A 55 1.72 -6.27 9.73
C LEU A 55 1.74 -4.81 9.26
N ILE A 56 1.48 -4.56 7.97
CA ILE A 56 1.63 -3.24 7.34
C ILE A 56 0.46 -2.30 7.66
N ALA A 57 -0.78 -2.79 7.65
CA ALA A 57 -1.97 -1.95 7.86
C ALA A 57 -1.94 -1.19 9.20
N PRO A 58 -1.61 -1.81 10.34
CA PRO A 58 -1.47 -1.08 11.62
C PRO A 58 -0.40 0.01 11.59
N LEU A 59 0.68 -0.15 10.82
CA LEU A 59 1.73 0.87 10.70
C LEU A 59 1.20 2.11 9.97
N LEU A 60 0.41 1.92 8.91
CA LEU A 60 -0.24 3.01 8.17
C LEU A 60 -1.28 3.73 9.03
N GLU A 61 -2.09 2.98 9.76
CA GLU A 61 -3.10 3.52 10.69
C GLU A 61 -2.47 4.37 11.79
N ARG A 62 -1.42 3.87 12.45
CA ARG A 62 -0.65 4.61 13.49
C ARG A 62 -0.08 5.92 12.97
N ARG A 63 0.26 5.99 11.68
CA ARG A 63 0.80 7.20 11.04
C ARG A 63 -0.29 8.12 10.46
N HIS A 64 -1.56 7.76 10.61
CA HIS A 64 -2.73 8.42 10.00
C HIS A 64 -2.60 8.52 8.48
N ILE A 65 -2.16 7.44 7.82
CA ILE A 65 -2.09 7.33 6.36
C ILE A 65 -3.33 6.57 5.86
N PRO A 66 -4.35 7.26 5.31
CA PRO A 66 -5.59 6.63 4.88
C PRO A 66 -5.45 5.81 3.59
N TYR A 67 -5.92 4.57 3.64
CA TYR A 67 -6.09 3.67 2.51
C TYR A 67 -7.56 3.24 2.34
N LYS A 68 -7.88 2.57 1.23
CA LYS A 68 -9.26 2.23 0.81
C LYS A 68 -9.54 0.73 0.78
N GLY A 69 -8.54 -0.10 0.54
CA GLY A 69 -8.71 -1.55 0.47
C GLY A 69 -7.38 -2.27 0.33
N ILE A 70 -7.38 -3.55 0.66
CA ILE A 70 -6.22 -4.44 0.65
C ILE A 70 -6.58 -5.66 -0.21
N TYR A 71 -5.73 -6.00 -1.18
CA TYR A 71 -5.95 -7.08 -2.15
C TYR A 71 -4.67 -7.89 -2.30
N ARG A 72 -4.73 -9.19 -1.97
CA ARG A 72 -3.63 -10.13 -2.22
C ARG A 72 -3.66 -10.57 -3.70
N LEU A 73 -2.51 -10.54 -4.36
CA LEU A 73 -2.33 -10.99 -5.75
C LEU A 73 -1.87 -12.43 -5.84
#